data_AF-A0A1T4UF00-F1
#
_entry.id   AF-A0A1T4UF00-F1
#
_cell.length_a   1.000
_cell.length_b   1.000
_cell.length_c   1.000
_cell.angle_alpha   90.00
_cell.angle_beta   90.00
_cell.angle_gamma   90.00
#
_symmetry.space_group_name_H-M   'P 1'
#
loop_
_entity.id
_entity.type
_entity.pdbx_description
1 polymer ?
#
loop_
_entity_poly.entity_id
_entity_poly.type
_entity_poly.pdbx_seq_one_letter_code
_entity_poly.pdbx_strand_id
1 'polypeptide(L)'
;MSRDYIYQDMLIENGDVKLDDGRNPVLIKDAQVIAQDIKHAIIESGLAVALVGENSPSGRADIKKQIELLVEEETRLVPGTVTLEEPKLGQIWIFADTREFGALKLEVSNG
;
A
#
# COMPACT_ATOMS: atom_id res chain seq x y z
N MET A 1 3.33 27.93 13.80
CA MET A 1 2.04 27.27 13.60
C MET A 1 2.34 25.80 13.36
N SER A 2 1.92 24.93 14.28
CA SER A 2 2.00 23.48 14.11
C SER A 2 1.31 23.13 12.79
N ARG A 3 1.97 22.41 11.90
CA ARG A 3 1.24 21.76 10.81
C ARG A 3 0.50 20.60 11.46
N ASP A 4 -0.77 20.82 11.73
CA ASP A 4 -1.66 19.75 12.13
C ASP A 4 -1.85 18.85 10.90
N TYR A 5 -1.42 17.60 11.03
CA TYR A 5 -1.64 16.54 10.04
C TYR A 5 -3.11 16.12 10.08
N ILE A 6 -3.66 15.70 8.94
CA ILE A 6 -5.05 15.20 8.89
C ILE A 6 -5.10 13.77 9.44
N TYR A 7 -4.07 12.97 9.12
CA TYR A 7 -3.97 11.57 9.55
C TYR A 7 -2.66 11.33 10.29
N GLN A 8 -2.69 10.52 11.35
CA GLN A 8 -1.51 10.01 12.02
C GLN A 8 -1.76 8.59 12.53
N ASP A 9 -0.73 7.76 12.42
CA ASP A 9 -0.72 6.39 12.93
C ASP A 9 0.69 5.97 13.37
N MET A 10 0.81 4.79 13.97
CA MET A 10 2.07 4.11 14.22
C MET A 10 2.54 3.39 12.96
N LEU A 11 3.84 3.45 12.69
CA LEU A 11 4.47 2.71 11.61
C LEU A 11 4.52 1.23 11.95
N ILE A 12 3.96 0.41 11.08
CA ILE A 12 4.06 -1.04 11.11
C ILE A 12 5.06 -1.48 10.03
N GLU A 13 6.07 -2.25 10.44
CA GLU A 13 7.02 -2.90 9.54
C GLU A 13 7.08 -4.39 9.87
N ASN A 14 6.97 -5.24 8.85
CA ASN A 14 7.00 -6.70 8.99
C ASN A 14 5.96 -7.26 9.98
N GLY A 15 4.80 -6.61 10.10
CA GLY A 15 3.71 -7.01 10.99
C GLY A 15 3.83 -6.50 12.43
N ASP A 16 4.88 -5.75 12.76
CA ASP A 16 5.10 -5.22 14.11
C ASP A 16 5.25 -3.69 14.12
N VAL A 17 4.93 -3.08 15.26
CA VAL A 17 5.16 -1.64 15.47
C VAL A 17 6.65 -1.34 15.43
N LYS A 18 7.07 -0.46 14.53
CA LYS A 18 8.44 0.03 14.45
C LYS A 18 8.74 0.92 15.65
N LEU A 19 9.84 0.61 16.34
CA LEU A 19 10.36 1.40 17.44
C LEU A 19 11.63 2.16 17.02
N ASP A 20 11.81 3.36 17.58
CA ASP A 20 13.07 4.10 17.50
C ASP A 20 14.11 3.57 18.51
N ASP A 21 15.31 4.16 18.52
CA ASP A 21 16.40 3.79 19.44
C ASP A 21 16.01 3.95 20.93
N GLY A 22 15.01 4.79 21.21
CA GLY A 22 14.45 5.02 22.53
C GLY A 22 13.30 4.09 22.91
N ARG A 23 12.96 3.12 22.04
CA ARG A 23 11.82 2.19 22.17
C ARG A 23 10.45 2.88 22.12
N ASN A 24 10.35 4.07 21.53
CA ASN A 24 9.07 4.73 21.28
C ASN A 24 8.52 4.32 19.90
N PRO A 25 7.19 4.23 19.72
CA PRO A 25 6.59 4.01 18.42
C PRO A 25 6.96 5.10 17.42
N VAL A 26 7.41 4.71 16.24
CA VAL A 26 7.61 5.62 15.12
C VAL A 26 6.23 5.99 14.56
N LEU A 27 5.96 7.29 14.39
CA LEU A 27 4.69 7.79 13.88
C LEU A 27 4.82 8.16 12.40
N ILE A 28 3.78 7.83 11.62
CA ILE A 28 3.60 8.23 10.23
C ILE A 28 2.41 9.18 10.10
N LYS A 29 2.39 9.96 9.02
CA LYS A 29 1.40 11.03 8.83
C LYS A 29 0.85 11.07 7.41
N ASP A 30 -0.38 11.53 7.28
CA ASP A 30 -1.03 11.88 6.01
C ASP A 30 -0.91 10.78 4.95
N ALA A 31 -0.28 11.07 3.79
CA ALA A 31 -0.11 10.10 2.70
C ALA A 31 0.62 8.81 3.11
N GLN A 32 1.46 8.84 4.15
CA GLN A 32 2.13 7.64 4.65
C GLN A 32 1.17 6.69 5.37
N VAL A 33 0.15 7.23 6.05
CA VAL A 33 -0.91 6.42 6.68
C VAL A 33 -1.72 5.72 5.60
N ILE A 34 -2.10 6.45 4.55
CA ILE A 34 -2.82 5.88 3.39
C ILE A 34 -1.97 4.78 2.73
N ALA A 35 -0.67 5.01 2.54
CA ALA A 35 0.24 4.01 1.97
C ALA A 35 0.32 2.74 2.83
N GLN A 36 0.37 2.89 4.16
CA GLN A 36 0.41 1.76 5.09
C GLN A 36 -0.90 0.95 5.03
N ASP A 37 -2.06 1.62 5.03
CA ASP A 37 -3.37 0.96 4.96
C ASP A 37 -3.53 0.16 3.66
N ILE A 38 -3.13 0.73 2.52
CA ILE A 38 -3.12 0.04 1.23
C ILE A 38 -2.19 -1.18 1.27
N LYS A 39 -0.98 -1.02 1.81
CA LYS A 39 -0.01 -2.12 1.93
C LYS A 39 -0.57 -3.26 2.78
N HIS A 40 -1.19 -2.94 3.91
CA HIS A 40 -1.82 -3.94 4.78
C HIS A 40 -2.97 -4.65 4.07
N ALA A 41 -3.89 -3.92 3.43
CA ALA A 41 -4.99 -4.53 2.69
C ALA A 41 -4.50 -5.55 1.65
N ILE A 42 -3.47 -5.20 0.87
CA ILE A 42 -2.89 -6.10 -0.14
C ILE A 42 -2.26 -7.35 0.50
N ILE A 43 -1.54 -7.19 1.61
CA ILE A 43 -0.89 -8.32 2.30
C ILE A 43 -1.95 -9.22 2.98
N GLU A 44 -2.89 -8.63 3.71
CA GLU A 44 -3.94 -9.32 4.47
C GLU A 44 -4.94 -10.05 3.57
N SER A 45 -5.19 -9.53 2.36
CA SER A 45 -6.01 -10.23 1.36
C SER A 45 -5.37 -11.52 0.82
N GLY A 46 -4.05 -11.68 0.98
CA GLY A 46 -3.29 -12.79 0.40
C GLY A 46 -3.04 -12.66 -1.11
N LEU A 47 -3.50 -11.60 -1.77
CA LEU A 47 -3.36 -11.41 -3.22
C LEU A 47 -1.90 -11.27 -3.65
N ALA A 48 -1.05 -10.65 -2.82
CA ALA A 48 0.39 -10.57 -3.11
C ALA A 48 1.04 -11.97 -3.17
N VAL A 49 0.67 -12.86 -2.24
CA VAL A 49 1.17 -14.25 -2.22
C VAL A 49 0.60 -15.03 -3.41
N ALA A 50 -0.68 -14.87 -3.71
CA ALA A 50 -1.30 -15.49 -4.87
C ALA A 50 -0.63 -15.06 -6.19
N LEU A 51 -0.30 -13.78 -6.34
CA LEU A 51 0.39 -13.26 -7.52
C LEU A 51 1.78 -13.88 -7.70
N VAL A 52 2.51 -14.12 -6.62
CA VAL A 52 3.83 -14.79 -6.70
C VAL A 52 3.68 -16.26 -7.13
N GLY A 53 2.64 -16.95 -6.66
CA GLY A 53 2.38 -18.36 -6.97
C GLY A 53 1.81 -18.63 -8.36
N GLU A 54 1.20 -17.62 -9.01
CA GLU A 54 0.53 -17.76 -10.30
C GLU A 54 1.50 -17.57 -11.48
N ASN A 55 1.52 -18.51 -12.43
CA ASN A 55 2.47 -18.50 -13.56
C ASN A 55 1.81 -18.13 -14.90
N SER A 56 0.50 -18.29 -15.03
CA SER A 56 -0.22 -18.02 -16.28
C SER A 56 -0.40 -16.51 -16.50
N PRO A 57 -0.14 -15.98 -17.71
CA PRO A 57 -0.33 -14.55 -17.99
C PRO A 57 -1.74 -14.06 -17.67
N SER A 58 -2.76 -14.86 -17.97
CA SER A 58 -4.16 -14.54 -17.70
C SER A 58 -4.51 -14.55 -16.21
N GLY A 59 -4.06 -15.56 -15.45
CA GLY A 59 -4.29 -15.63 -14.00
C GLY A 59 -3.59 -14.49 -13.28
N ARG A 60 -2.36 -14.17 -13.68
CA ARG A 60 -1.63 -13.01 -13.15
C ARG A 60 -2.36 -11.69 -13.46
N ALA A 61 -2.87 -11.52 -14.68
CA ALA A 61 -3.64 -10.33 -15.04
C ALA A 61 -4.91 -10.18 -14.19
N ASP A 62 -5.60 -11.29 -13.91
CA ASP A 62 -6.78 -11.31 -13.06
C ASP A 62 -6.44 -10.91 -11.61
N ILE A 63 -5.41 -11.52 -11.01
CA ILE A 63 -4.96 -11.18 -9.64
C ILE A 63 -4.52 -9.70 -9.56
N LYS A 64 -3.80 -9.19 -10.56
CA LYS A 64 -3.45 -7.76 -10.62
C LYS A 64 -4.69 -6.87 -10.64
N LYS A 65 -5.72 -7.26 -11.38
CA LYS A 65 -6.98 -6.52 -11.39
C LYS A 65 -7.69 -6.57 -10.04
N GLN A 66 -7.67 -7.71 -9.36
CA GLN A 66 -8.20 -7.81 -8.00
C GLN A 66 -7.46 -6.90 -7.02
N ILE A 67 -6.13 -6.80 -7.13
CA ILE A 67 -5.34 -5.86 -6.32
C ILE A 67 -5.74 -4.41 -6.62
N GLU A 68 -5.83 -4.02 -7.90
CA GLU A 68 -6.29 -2.67 -8.25
C GLU A 68 -7.66 -2.35 -7.66
N LEU A 69 -8.62 -3.27 -7.77
CA LEU A 69 -9.97 -3.10 -7.23
C LEU A 69 -9.96 -2.98 -5.70
N LEU A 70 -9.14 -3.77 -5.01
CA LEU A 70 -8.97 -3.68 -3.56
C LEU A 70 -8.41 -2.31 -3.16
N VAL A 71 -7.43 -1.78 -3.90
CA VAL A 71 -6.87 -0.45 -3.62
C VAL A 71 -7.90 0.66 -3.89
N GLU A 72 -8.77 0.51 -4.88
CA GLU A 72 -9.87 1.46 -5.14
C GLU A 72 -10.91 1.54 -4.01
N GLU A 73 -10.93 0.58 -3.08
CA GLU A 73 -11.76 0.66 -1.86
C GLU A 73 -11.23 1.73 -0.87
N GLU A 74 -9.98 2.18 -1.03
CA GLU A 74 -9.41 3.26 -0.24
C GLU A 74 -10.03 4.61 -0.60
N THR A 75 -11.04 5.00 0.18
CA THR A 75 -11.84 6.21 -0.05
C THR A 75 -11.06 7.53 -0.08
N ARG A 76 -9.84 7.57 0.46
CA ARG A 76 -8.94 8.75 0.44
C ARG A 76 -8.20 8.92 -0.89
N LEU A 77 -8.29 7.96 -1.81
CA LEU A 77 -7.80 8.08 -3.19
C LEU A 77 -8.83 8.78 -4.10
N VAL A 78 -8.34 9.31 -5.21
CA VAL A 78 -9.14 9.76 -6.34
C VAL A 78 -9.51 8.53 -7.17
N PRO A 79 -10.81 8.20 -7.32
CA PRO A 79 -11.21 6.99 -8.03
C PRO A 79 -10.72 6.94 -9.48
N GLY A 80 -10.29 5.76 -9.93
CA GLY A 80 -9.81 5.53 -11.29
C GLY A 80 -8.40 6.03 -11.57
N THR A 81 -7.65 6.43 -10.53
CA THR A 81 -6.23 6.81 -10.64
C THR A 81 -5.29 5.68 -10.24
N VAL A 82 -5.82 4.58 -9.67
CA VAL A 82 -5.02 3.44 -9.24
C VAL A 82 -4.46 2.71 -10.45
N THR A 83 -3.15 2.55 -10.45
CA THR A 83 -2.44 1.71 -11.43
C THR A 83 -1.44 0.81 -10.72
N LEU A 84 -1.31 -0.41 -11.24
CA LEU A 84 -0.40 -1.43 -10.72
C LEU A 84 0.67 -1.76 -11.74
N GLU A 85 1.92 -1.73 -11.30
CA GLU A 85 3.05 -2.29 -12.01
C GLU A 85 3.70 -3.41 -11.19
N GLU A 86 4.31 -4.37 -11.89
CA GLU A 86 5.10 -5.42 -11.25
C GLU A 86 6.42 -5.55 -12.02
N PRO A 87 7.42 -4.70 -11.72
CA PRO A 87 8.70 -4.71 -12.44
C PRO A 87 9.47 -6.02 -12.26
N LYS A 88 9.25 -6.72 -11.15
CA LYS A 88 9.86 -8.03 -10.83
C LYS A 88 8.85 -8.88 -10.09
N LEU A 89 8.98 -10.21 -10.22
CA LEU A 89 8.13 -11.16 -9.52
C LEU A 89 8.08 -10.84 -8.00
N GLY A 90 6.89 -10.57 -7.48
CA GLY A 90 6.68 -10.28 -6.06
C GLY A 90 7.03 -8.85 -5.62
N GLN A 91 7.41 -7.97 -6.56
CA GLN A 91 7.58 -6.54 -6.32
C GLN A 91 6.43 -5.79 -6.99
N ILE A 92 5.44 -5.38 -6.20
CA ILE A 92 4.24 -4.68 -6.67
C ILE A 92 4.42 -3.19 -6.41
N TRP A 93 4.27 -2.38 -7.44
CA TRP A 93 4.22 -0.92 -7.35
C TRP A 93 2.80 -0.45 -7.57
N ILE A 94 2.31 0.37 -6.65
CA ILE A 94 1.00 1.03 -6.75
C ILE A 94 1.24 2.52 -6.93
N PHE A 95 0.56 3.09 -7.91
CA PHE A 95 0.49 4.53 -8.13
C PHE A 95 -0.98 4.96 -8.08
N ALA A 96 -1.25 6.07 -7.41
CA ALA A 96 -2.60 6.65 -7.32
C ALA A 96 -2.49 8.13 -6.97
N ASP A 97 -3.55 8.90 -7.17
CA ASP A 97 -3.65 10.24 -6.62
C ASP A 97 -4.49 10.22 -5.35
N THR A 98 -3.98 10.84 -4.28
CA THR A 98 -4.76 11.09 -3.07
C THR A 98 -5.60 12.35 -3.23
N ARG A 99 -6.73 12.41 -2.54
CA ARG A 99 -7.62 13.59 -2.60
C ARG A 99 -6.97 14.86 -2.03
N GLU A 100 -6.13 14.70 -0.99
CA GLU A 100 -5.60 15.83 -0.21
C GLU A 100 -4.08 16.02 -0.33
N PHE A 101 -3.32 15.01 -0.78
CA PHE A 101 -1.85 15.00 -0.70
C PHE A 101 -1.13 14.81 -2.05
N GLY A 102 -1.88 14.79 -3.16
CA GLY A 102 -1.33 14.57 -4.50
C GLY A 102 -0.91 13.12 -4.76
N ALA A 103 0.06 12.94 -5.66
CA ALA A 103 0.49 11.63 -6.14
C ALA A 103 1.10 10.75 -5.04
N LEU A 104 0.58 9.53 -4.94
CA LEU A 104 1.05 8.46 -4.08
C LEU A 104 1.81 7.43 -4.92
N LYS A 105 2.97 7.01 -4.41
CA LYS A 105 3.69 5.85 -4.90
C LYS A 105 4.06 4.99 -3.71
N LEU A 106 3.68 3.72 -3.73
CA LEU A 106 4.10 2.75 -2.72
C LEU A 106 4.57 1.43 -3.36
N GLU A 107 5.40 0.72 -2.61
CA GLU A 107 5.89 -0.61 -2.97
C GLU A 107 5.37 -1.62 -1.95
N VAL A 108 4.84 -2.73 -2.46
CA VAL A 108 4.51 -3.92 -1.70
C VAL A 108 5.43 -5.03 -2.17
N SER A 109 6.32 -5.46 -1.27
CA SER A 109 7.17 -6.62 -1.45
C SER A 109 6.79 -7.68 -0.43
N ASN A 110 6.68 -8.93 -0.86
CA ASN A 110 6.75 -10.05 0.06
C ASN A 110 8.22 -10.13 0.52
N GLY A 111 8.45 -9.93 1.82
CA GLY A 111 9.78 -10.02 2.44
C GLY A 111 10.42 -11.39 2.28
#